data_AF-A0A2Z2H686-F1
#
_entry.id   AF-A0A2Z2H686-F1
#
_cell.length_a   1.000
_cell.length_b   1.000
_cell.length_c   1.000
_cell.angle_alpha   90.00
_cell.angle_beta   90.00
_cell.angle_gamma   90.00
#
_symmetry.space_group_name_H-M   'P 1'
#
loop_
_entity.id
_entity.type
_entity.pdbx_description
1 polymer ?
#
loop_
_entity_poly.entity_id
_entity_poly.type
_entity_poly.pdbx_seq_one_letter_code
_entity_poly.pdbx_strand_id
1 'polypeptide(L)' 'MAAEKQLTSAKVQTVIDQNMTDVSTNQIRQTPTFFINSEPLDPFGMQELIDTVESKVEKISTKKDSQ' A
#
# COMPACT_ATOMS: atom_id res chain seq x y z
N MET A 1 29.41 -6.54 12.21
CA MET A 1 29.30 -7.97 11.84
C MET A 1 27.89 -8.56 11.97
N ALA A 2 27.16 -8.43 13.09
CA ALA A 2 25.79 -8.98 13.17
C ALA A 2 24.74 -8.19 12.37
N ALA A 3 24.88 -6.86 12.27
CA ALA A 3 23.98 -6.02 11.47
C ALA A 3 24.15 -6.25 9.96
N GLU A 4 25.39 -6.33 9.47
CA GLU A 4 25.69 -6.56 8.04
C GLU A 4 25.10 -7.89 7.55
N LYS A 5 25.22 -8.96 8.35
CA LYS A 5 24.62 -10.27 8.03
C LYS A 5 23.09 -10.23 7.95
N GLN A 6 22.44 -9.32 8.67
CA GLN A 6 20.99 -9.17 8.61
C GLN A 6 20.56 -8.45 7.34
N LEU A 7 21.29 -7.39 6.93
CA LEU A 7 21.02 -6.64 5.71
C LEU A 7 21.07 -7.52 4.46
N THR A 8 21.95 -8.52 4.43
CA THR A 8 22.08 -9.45 3.31
C THR A 8 21.35 -10.78 3.54
N SER A 9 20.49 -10.86 4.56
CA SER A 9 19.76 -12.09 4.85
C SER A 9 18.73 -12.37 3.76
N ALA A 10 18.46 -13.66 3.51
CA ALA A 10 17.45 -14.08 2.54
C ALA A 10 16.08 -13.43 2.79
N LYS A 11 15.70 -13.27 4.06
CA LYS A 11 14.45 -12.60 4.46
C LYS A 11 14.39 -11.14 3.98
N VAL A 12 15.48 -10.39 4.11
CA VAL A 12 15.52 -8.99 3.64
C VAL A 12 15.45 -8.96 2.11
N GLN A 13 16.16 -9.86 1.43
CA GLN A 13 16.11 -9.94 -0.02
C GLN A 13 14.70 -10.23 -0.54
N THR A 14 13.96 -11.17 0.07
CA THR A 14 12.57 -11.46 -0.31
C THR A 14 11.66 -10.24 -0.21
N VAL A 15 11.83 -9.43 0.85
CA VAL A 15 11.05 -8.18 1.00
C VAL A 15 11.41 -7.20 -0.11
N ILE A 16 12.69 -7.03 -0.44
CA ILE A 16 13.12 -6.14 -1.54
C ILE A 16 12.52 -6.58 -2.87
N ASP A 17 12.59 -7.87 -3.21
CA ASP A 17 12.07 -8.41 -4.47
C ASP A 17 10.56 -8.20 -4.60
N GLN A 18 9.83 -8.39 -3.48
CA GLN A 18 8.41 -8.11 -3.42
C GLN A 18 8.09 -6.62 -3.63
N ASN A 19 8.81 -5.72 -2.95
CA ASN A 19 8.63 -4.28 -3.13
C ASN A 19 8.91 -3.83 -4.58
N MET A 20 9.94 -4.39 -5.23
CA MET A 20 10.24 -4.11 -6.64
C MET A 20 9.12 -4.57 -7.57
N THR A 21 8.51 -5.72 -7.27
CA THR A 21 7.35 -6.24 -7.99
C THR A 21 6.14 -5.32 -7.82
N ASP A 22 5.88 -4.85 -6.59
CA ASP A 22 4.75 -3.97 -6.29
C ASP A 22 4.90 -2.59 -6.94
N VAL A 23 6.11 -2.01 -6.92
CA VAL A 23 6.42 -0.73 -7.61
C VAL A 23 6.15 -0.85 -9.11
N SER A 24 6.59 -1.95 -9.72
CA SER A 24 6.44 -2.18 -11.16
C SER A 24 4.98 -2.45 -11.54
N THR A 25 4.29 -3.29 -10.77
CA THR A 25 2.88 -3.67 -11.01
C THR A 25 1.96 -2.46 -10.90
N ASN A 26 2.21 -1.58 -9.92
CA ASN A 26 1.41 -0.37 -9.71
C ASN A 26 1.90 0.84 -10.53
N GLN A 27 2.88 0.64 -11.42
CA GLN A 27 3.42 1.68 -12.31
C GLN A 27 3.87 2.96 -11.57
N ILE A 28 4.40 2.81 -10.34
CA ILE A 28 4.80 3.94 -9.51
C ILE A 28 5.98 4.66 -10.17
N ARG A 29 5.84 5.97 -10.39
CA ARG A 29 6.86 6.80 -11.07
C ARG A 29 7.63 7.74 -10.15
N GLN A 30 7.04 8.10 -9.02
CA GLN A 30 7.59 9.06 -8.07
C GLN A 30 7.03 8.80 -6.67
N THR A 31 7.68 9.38 -5.67
CA THR A 31 7.21 9.35 -4.28
C THR A 31 6.89 10.78 -3.82
N PRO A 32 5.92 10.98 -2.92
CA PRO A 32 5.01 9.98 -2.35
C PRO A 32 3.92 9.51 -3.33
N THR A 33 3.42 8.28 -3.17
CA THR A 33 2.22 7.74 -3.85
C THR A 33 1.53 6.79 -2.88
N PHE A 34 0.21 6.93 -2.73
CA PHE A 34 -0.58 6.16 -1.77
C PHE A 34 -1.69 5.40 -2.48
N PHE A 35 -2.01 4.22 -1.97
CA PHE A 35 -3.11 3.39 -2.45
C PHE A 35 -4.01 2.97 -1.28
N ILE A 36 -5.32 2.96 -1.50
CA ILE A 36 -6.33 2.47 -0.54
C ILE A 36 -7.10 1.34 -1.26
N ASN A 37 -6.95 0.10 -0.78
CA ASN A 37 -7.54 -1.09 -1.40
C ASN A 37 -7.23 -1.18 -2.91
N SER A 38 -5.96 -1.01 -3.28
CA SER A 38 -5.44 -1.05 -4.65
C SER A 38 -5.87 0.12 -5.57
N GLU A 39 -6.57 1.14 -5.05
CA GLU A 39 -6.91 2.35 -5.80
C GLU A 39 -6.01 3.53 -5.36
N PRO A 40 -5.49 4.35 -6.29
CA PRO A 40 -4.63 5.48 -5.94
C PRO A 40 -5.39 6.56 -5.17
N LEU A 41 -4.73 7.21 -4.21
CA LEU A 41 -5.23 8.41 -3.54
C LEU A 41 -4.77 9.66 -4.32
N ASP A 42 -5.66 10.21 -5.14
CA ASP A 42 -5.41 11.39 -5.98
C ASP A 42 -6.65 12.32 -5.96
N PRO A 43 -6.54 13.58 -5.48
CA PRO A 43 -5.34 14.22 -4.95
C PRO A 43 -4.86 13.63 -3.62
N PHE A 44 -3.55 13.74 -3.37
CA PHE A 44 -2.96 13.36 -2.08
C PHE A 44 -3.21 14.44 -1.03
N GLY A 45 -3.80 14.06 0.09
CA GLY A 45 -3.94 14.92 1.27
C GLY A 45 -4.61 14.22 2.46
N MET A 46 -4.61 14.90 3.60
CA MET A 46 -5.11 14.34 4.86
C MET A 46 -6.64 14.17 4.84
N GLN A 47 -7.37 15.16 4.34
CA GLN A 47 -8.83 15.10 4.28
C GLN A 47 -9.27 14.05 3.27
N GLU A 48 -8.60 14.01 2.12
CA GLU A 48 -8.82 13.04 1.05
C GLU A 48 -8.60 11.60 1.54
N LEU A 49 -7.59 11.38 2.39
CA LEU A 49 -7.36 10.09 3.04
C LEU A 49 -8.51 9.72 3.97
N ILE A 50 -8.95 10.63 4.85
CA ILE A 50 -10.04 10.40 5.80
C ILE A 50 -11.33 10.05 5.03
N ASP A 51 -11.73 10.92 4.10
CA ASP A 51 -12.95 10.78 3.31
C ASP A 51 -12.98 9.46 2.52
N THR A 52 -11.84 9.10 1.91
CA THR A 52 -11.74 7.86 1.13
C THR A 52 -11.84 6.62 2.02
N VAL A 53 -11.20 6.63 3.19
CA VAL A 53 -11.26 5.50 4.14
C VAL A 53 -12.67 5.35 4.70
N GLU A 54 -13.31 6.42 5.14
CA GLU A 54 -14.69 6.40 5.63
C GLU A 54 -15.64 5.83 4.57
N SER A 55 -15.56 6.33 3.33
CA SER A 55 -16.36 5.80 2.22
C SER A 55 -16.14 4.31 1.96
N LYS A 56 -14.90 3.83 2.04
CA LYS A 56 -14.57 2.41 1.82
C LYS A 56 -15.12 1.54 2.94
N VAL A 57 -15.03 1.99 4.19
CA VAL A 57 -15.57 1.26 5.35
C VAL A 57 -17.10 1.18 5.28
N GLU A 58 -17.79 2.28 4.96
CA GLU A 58 -19.24 2.29 4.77
C GLU A 58 -19.71 1.35 3.64
N LYS A 59 -18.97 1.30 2.52
CA LYS A 59 -19.26 0.37 1.43
C LYS A 59 -19.12 -1.10 1.84
N ILE A 60 -18.17 -1.40 2.73
CA ILE A 60 -17.96 -2.77 3.21
C ILE A 60 -19.06 -3.16 4.22
N SER A 61 -19.48 -2.26 5.11
CA SER A 61 -20.56 -2.53 6.06
C SER A 61 -21.90 -2.75 5.36
N THR A 62 -22.28 -1.86 4.43
CA THR A 62 -23.54 -1.97 3.68
C THR A 62 -23.62 -3.21 2.78
N LYS A 63 -22.49 -3.64 2.20
CA LYS A 63 -22.42 -4.86 1.39
C LYS A 63 -22.56 -6.14 2.22
N LYS A 64 -22.19 -6.10 3.50
CA LYS A 64 -22.34 -7.22 4.43
C LYS A 64 -23.78 -7.44 4.89
N ASP A 65 -24.60 -6.38 4.89
CA ASP A 65 -26.02 -6.45 5.29
C ASP A 65 -26.98 -6.81 4.13
N SER A 66 -26.48 -6.80 2.89
CA SER A 66 -27.25 -7.08 1.67
C SER A 66 -26.95 -8.47 1.06
N GLN A 67 -26.31 -9.37 1.81
CA GLN A 67 -25.87 -10.68 1.35
C GLN A 67 -26.26 -11.80 2.31
#